data_AF-A0A9D6DUD5-F1
#
_entry.id   AF-A0A9D6DUD5-F1
#
_cell.length_a   1.000
_cell.length_b   1.000
_cell.length_c   1.000
_cell.angle_alpha   90.00
_cell.angle_beta   90.00
_cell.angle_gamma   90.00
#
_symmetry.space_group_name_H-M   'P 1'
#
loop_
_entity.id
_entity.type
_entity.pdbx_description
1 polymer ?
#
loop_
_entity_poly.entity_id
_entity_poly.type
_entity_poly.pdbx_seq_one_letter_code
_entity_poly.pdbx_strand_id
1 'polypeptide(L)'
;MLDAGRHPLIEILTCSELVALHGDFPRFVATVRKNPRFVREDLCTGCGDCEKVCPVVAPNPFDAGLKARKAIYRPFAQAVPSSYLIDRETCLNKEFLACGHCMKACQRKAVDFDMAPQDRKLRVGSVVIASGFDPFDASLLGR
;
A
#
# COMPACT_ATOMS: atom_id res chain seq x y z
N MET A 1 7.49 -11.49 8.60
CA MET A 1 7.69 -10.61 7.42
C MET A 1 9.08 -10.01 7.34
N LEU A 2 9.71 -9.64 8.47
CA LEU A 2 11.06 -9.05 8.45
C LEU A 2 12.09 -9.94 7.73
N ASP A 3 12.10 -11.24 8.02
CA ASP A 3 13.04 -12.18 7.39
C ASP A 3 12.81 -12.30 5.88
N ALA A 4 11.55 -12.45 5.47
CA ALA A 4 11.17 -12.49 4.06
C ALA A 4 11.61 -11.22 3.32
N GLY A 5 11.51 -10.04 3.95
CA GLY A 5 11.93 -8.77 3.36
C GLY A 5 13.44 -8.59 3.24
N ARG A 6 14.24 -9.45 3.88
CA ARG A 6 15.71 -9.45 3.82
C ARG A 6 16.28 -10.64 3.05
N HIS A 7 15.43 -11.57 2.61
CA HIS A 7 15.88 -12.81 2.02
C HIS A 7 16.32 -12.59 0.55
N PRO A 8 17.53 -13.02 0.15
CA PRO A 8 18.10 -12.70 -1.17
C PRO A 8 17.35 -13.33 -2.36
N LEU A 9 16.58 -14.40 -2.11
CA LEU A 9 15.78 -15.10 -3.13
C LEU A 9 14.28 -14.74 -3.09
N ILE A 10 13.89 -13.76 -2.27
CA ILE A 10 12.49 -13.33 -2.16
C ILE A 10 12.40 -11.86 -2.53
N GLU A 11 11.66 -11.55 -3.59
CA GLU A 11 11.27 -10.19 -3.92
C GLU A 11 9.86 -9.92 -3.36
N ILE A 12 9.72 -8.91 -2.49
CA ILE A 12 8.41 -8.51 -1.96
C ILE A 12 7.86 -7.34 -2.77
N LEU A 13 6.74 -7.59 -3.45
CA LEU A 13 5.97 -6.58 -4.17
C LEU A 13 4.78 -6.13 -3.33
N THR A 14 4.97 -5.09 -2.52
CA THR A 14 3.89 -4.48 -1.74
C THR A 14 3.08 -3.49 -2.59
N CYS A 15 1.85 -3.18 -2.15
CA CYS A 15 0.89 -2.37 -2.92
C CYS A 15 0.74 -2.90 -4.35
N SER A 16 0.79 -4.21 -4.52
CA SER A 16 0.78 -4.85 -5.84
C SER A 16 -0.29 -5.93 -5.91
N GLU A 17 -0.88 -6.10 -7.08
CA GLU A 17 -1.95 -7.06 -7.35
C GLU A 17 -1.68 -7.84 -8.64
N LEU A 18 -2.09 -9.10 -8.69
CA LEU A 18 -2.04 -9.91 -9.90
C LEU A 18 -3.20 -9.51 -10.82
N VAL A 19 -2.89 -8.94 -11.99
CA VAL A 19 -3.90 -8.48 -12.96
C VAL A 19 -4.23 -9.57 -13.97
N ALA A 20 -3.21 -10.32 -14.40
CA ALA A 20 -3.40 -11.39 -15.38
C ALA A 20 -2.36 -12.49 -15.18
N LEU A 21 -2.77 -13.72 -15.46
CA LEU A 21 -1.89 -14.89 -15.49
C LEU A 21 -2.15 -15.64 -16.79
N HIS A 22 -1.11 -15.81 -17.59
CA HIS A 22 -1.17 -16.54 -18.86
C HIS A 22 -0.17 -17.69 -18.90
N GLY A 23 -0.45 -18.68 -19.73
CA GLY A 23 0.39 -19.86 -19.93
C GLY A 23 -0.07 -21.06 -19.09
N ASP A 24 0.66 -22.16 -19.25
CA ASP A 24 0.40 -23.44 -18.59
C ASP A 24 1.69 -23.94 -17.92
N PHE A 25 1.55 -24.87 -16.99
CA PHE A 25 2.69 -25.48 -16.30
C PHE A 25 3.70 -26.06 -17.30
N PRO A 26 5.02 -25.79 -17.15
CA PRO A 26 5.71 -25.06 -16.08
C PRO A 26 6.08 -23.61 -16.47
N ARG A 27 5.34 -22.96 -17.36
CA ARG A 27 5.66 -21.63 -17.90
C ARG A 27 4.48 -20.68 -17.79
N PHE A 28 4.43 -19.95 -16.69
CA PHE A 28 3.48 -18.86 -16.49
C PHE A 28 4.12 -17.50 -16.76
N VAL A 29 3.32 -16.58 -17.26
CA VAL A 29 3.62 -15.16 -17.35
C VAL A 29 2.58 -14.42 -16.51
N ALA A 30 2.99 -13.96 -15.34
CA ALA A 30 2.18 -13.16 -14.44
C ALA A 30 2.36 -11.67 -14.75
N THR A 31 1.26 -10.94 -14.90
CA THR A 31 1.25 -9.47 -14.96
C THR A 31 0.83 -8.95 -13.60
N VAL A 32 1.76 -8.31 -12.90
CA VAL A 32 1.55 -7.75 -11.56
C VAL A 32 1.56 -6.23 -11.66
N ARG A 33 0.49 -5.59 -11.21
CA ARG A 33 0.38 -4.14 -11.14
C ARG A 33 0.82 -3.65 -9.78
N LYS A 34 1.84 -2.80 -9.74
CA LYS A 34 2.24 -2.05 -8.55
C LYS A 34 1.49 -0.72 -8.52
N ASN A 35 0.55 -0.60 -7.61
CA ASN A 35 -0.20 0.63 -7.37
C ASN A 35 0.69 1.67 -6.67
N PRO A 36 0.57 2.96 -7.03
CA PRO A 36 1.42 4.00 -6.49
C PRO A 36 1.11 4.21 -5.00
N ARG A 37 2.18 4.24 -4.19
CA ARG A 37 2.09 4.64 -2.76
C ARG A 37 1.96 6.15 -2.58
N PHE A 38 2.27 6.92 -3.62
CA PHE A 38 2.50 8.37 -3.59
C PHE A 38 3.58 8.82 -2.60
N VAL A 39 4.41 7.88 -2.16
CA VAL A 39 5.54 8.07 -1.27
C VAL A 39 6.67 7.16 -1.76
N ARG A 40 7.82 7.75 -2.04
CA ARG A 40 9.04 7.08 -2.47
C ARG A 40 9.66 6.29 -1.32
N GLU A 41 9.67 4.97 -1.46
CA GLU A 41 10.12 4.02 -0.43
C GLU A 41 11.62 4.15 -0.13
N ASP A 42 12.42 4.53 -1.12
CA ASP A 42 13.87 4.74 -1.03
C ASP A 42 14.26 6.00 -0.25
N LEU A 43 13.36 6.98 -0.14
CA LEU A 43 13.61 8.23 0.57
C LEU A 43 12.88 8.35 1.90
N CYS A 44 11.75 7.66 2.04
CA CYS A 44 10.92 7.73 3.23
C CYS A 44 11.61 7.04 4.42
N THR A 45 11.80 7.79 5.51
CA THR A 45 12.37 7.27 6.76
C THR A 45 11.33 6.78 7.75
N GLY A 46 10.04 7.02 7.50
CA GLY A 46 8.96 6.63 8.40
C GLY A 46 8.84 7.49 9.67
N CYS A 47 9.31 8.75 9.64
CA CYS A 47 9.32 9.64 10.82
C CYS A 47 7.93 10.08 11.31
N GLY A 48 6.90 10.04 10.46
CA GLY A 48 5.51 10.38 10.82
C GLY A 48 5.15 11.86 10.84
N ASP A 49 6.04 12.78 10.44
CA ASP A 49 5.71 14.22 10.44
C ASP A 49 4.62 14.59 9.44
N CYS A 50 4.56 13.87 8.32
CA CYS A 50 3.52 14.04 7.31
C CYS A 50 2.11 13.63 7.80
N GLU A 51 2.03 12.65 8.69
CA GLU A 51 0.78 12.18 9.29
C GLU A 51 0.21 13.22 10.27
N LYS A 52 1.06 13.82 11.11
CA LYS A 52 0.67 14.84 12.11
C LYS A 52 -0.02 16.05 11.47
N VAL A 53 0.42 16.46 10.28
CA VAL A 53 -0.10 17.65 9.58
C VAL A 53 -1.27 17.35 8.64
N CYS A 54 -1.66 16.08 8.49
CA CYS A 54 -2.75 15.71 7.60
C CYS A 54 -4.11 16.10 8.21
N PRO A 55 -4.93 16.92 7.52
CA PRO A 55 -6.22 17.36 8.06
C PRO A 55 -7.31 16.28 7.97
N VAL A 56 -7.15 15.29 7.08
CA VAL A 56 -8.13 14.23 6.88
C VAL A 56 -8.14 13.26 8.05
N VAL A 57 -9.35 12.83 8.46
CA VAL A 57 -9.55 11.76 9.43
C VAL A 57 -10.50 10.73 8.80
N ALA A 58 -10.08 9.48 8.75
CA ALA A 58 -10.82 8.37 8.16
C ALA A 58 -10.75 7.14 9.08
N PRO A 59 -11.72 6.21 9.03
CA PRO A 59 -11.63 4.96 9.80
C PRO A 59 -10.43 4.14 9.35
N ASN A 60 -9.74 3.48 10.30
CA ASN A 60 -8.61 2.60 10.02
C ASN A 60 -9.09 1.17 9.70
N PRO A 61 -8.93 0.66 8.46
CA PRO A 61 -9.32 -0.70 8.13
C PRO A 61 -8.58 -1.76 8.95
N PHE A 62 -7.31 -1.51 9.32
CA PHE A 62 -6.52 -2.46 10.10
C PHE A 62 -7.08 -2.67 11.52
N ASP A 63 -7.59 -1.62 12.16
CA ASP A 63 -8.26 -1.70 13.47
C ASP A 63 -9.78 -1.94 13.32
N ALA A 64 -10.26 -2.47 12.19
CA ALA A 64 -11.68 -2.70 11.91
C ALA A 64 -12.58 -1.45 12.13
N GLY A 65 -12.05 -0.25 11.84
CA GLY A 65 -12.76 1.02 12.03
C GLY A 65 -12.82 1.52 13.48
N LEU A 66 -12.26 0.81 14.45
CA LEU A 66 -12.27 1.19 15.87
C LEU A 66 -11.33 2.35 16.19
N LYS A 67 -10.37 2.63 15.30
CA LYS A 67 -9.49 3.79 15.37
C LYS A 67 -9.60 4.60 14.10
N ALA A 68 -9.32 5.89 14.24
CA ALA A 68 -9.13 6.76 13.11
C ALA A 68 -7.67 6.73 12.63
N ARG A 69 -7.48 6.94 11.33
CA ARG A 69 -6.20 7.18 10.67
C ARG A 69 -6.28 8.44 9.81
N LYS A 70 -5.13 8.87 9.31
CA LYS A 70 -5.00 9.96 8.33
C LYS A 70 -5.00 9.42 6.90
N ALA A 71 -5.11 10.32 5.91
CA ALA A 71 -5.03 9.94 4.49
C ALA A 71 -3.62 9.46 4.12
N ILE A 72 -2.57 10.09 4.67
CA ILE A 72 -1.20 9.57 4.63
C ILE A 72 -0.94 8.79 5.93
N TYR A 73 -0.63 7.51 5.80
CA TYR A 73 -0.56 6.60 6.94
C TYR A 73 0.42 5.44 6.70
N ARG A 74 0.75 4.73 7.79
CA ARG A 74 1.38 3.42 7.75
C ARG A 74 0.38 2.41 8.33
N PRO A 75 0.15 1.23 7.71
CA PRO A 75 -0.92 0.31 8.14
C PRO A 75 -0.85 -0.09 9.62
N PHE A 76 0.36 -0.33 10.13
CA PHE A 76 0.65 -0.59 11.53
C PHE A 76 2.13 -0.29 11.82
N ALA A 77 2.54 -0.24 13.09
CA ALA A 77 3.88 0.24 13.48
C ALA A 77 5.04 -0.59 12.90
N GLN A 78 4.86 -1.91 12.77
CA GLN A 78 5.86 -2.85 12.27
C GLN A 78 5.66 -3.20 10.78
N ALA A 79 4.95 -2.38 10.01
CA ALA A 79 4.71 -2.65 8.60
C ALA A 79 6.02 -2.75 7.81
N VAL A 80 6.08 -3.69 6.86
CA VAL A 80 7.21 -3.91 5.95
C VAL A 80 6.73 -3.66 4.51
N PRO A 81 7.36 -2.75 3.75
CA PRO A 81 8.42 -1.82 4.15
C PRO A 81 7.92 -0.78 5.15
N SER A 82 8.84 -0.24 5.97
CA SER A 82 8.53 0.83 6.94
C SER A 82 8.42 2.20 6.26
N SER A 83 7.60 2.27 5.22
CA SER A 83 7.28 3.48 4.45
C SER A 83 5.81 3.84 4.63
N TYR A 84 5.53 5.14 4.52
CA TYR A 84 4.16 5.64 4.47
C TYR A 84 3.54 5.40 3.08
N LEU A 85 2.22 5.50 3.00
CA LEU A 85 1.49 5.58 1.74
C LEU A 85 0.33 6.58 1.87
N ILE A 86 -0.16 7.06 0.74
CA ILE A 86 -1.34 7.93 0.67
C ILE A 86 -2.50 7.14 0.08
N ASP A 87 -3.60 7.10 0.82
CA ASP A 87 -4.89 6.64 0.31
C ASP A 87 -5.56 7.76 -0.47
N ARG A 88 -5.64 7.59 -1.80
CA ARG A 88 -6.18 8.60 -2.72
C ARG A 88 -7.70 8.75 -2.62
N GLU A 89 -8.41 7.75 -2.08
CA GLU A 89 -9.87 7.82 -1.89
C GLU A 89 -10.26 8.75 -0.75
N THR A 90 -9.43 8.81 0.29
CA THR A 90 -9.64 9.68 1.46
C THR A 90 -8.87 10.98 1.37
N CYS A 91 -7.79 11.05 0.58
CA CYS A 91 -7.02 12.28 0.39
C CYS A 91 -7.85 13.39 -0.25
N LEU A 92 -7.56 14.64 0.12
CA LEU A 92 -8.14 15.82 -0.54
C LEU A 92 -7.60 16.03 -1.97
N ASN A 93 -6.46 15.41 -2.31
CA ASN A 93 -5.83 15.51 -3.63
C ASN A 93 -6.32 14.38 -4.56
N LYS A 94 -7.55 14.49 -5.05
CA LYS A 94 -8.12 13.50 -5.99
C LYS A 94 -7.74 13.81 -7.44
N GLU A 95 -8.42 14.79 -8.02
CA GLU A 95 -8.26 15.21 -9.41
C GLU A 95 -7.25 16.36 -9.56
N PHE A 96 -7.19 17.24 -8.56
CA PHE A 96 -6.26 18.36 -8.52
C PHE A 96 -5.58 18.45 -7.15
N LEU A 97 -4.44 19.13 -7.09
CA LEU A 97 -3.68 19.32 -5.87
C LEU A 97 -4.33 20.41 -5.00
N ALA A 98 -5.25 20.02 -4.13
CA ALA A 98 -5.94 20.91 -3.18
C ALA A 98 -5.13 21.17 -1.90
N CYS A 99 -4.23 20.26 -1.52
CA CYS A 99 -3.55 20.23 -0.24
C CYS A 99 -2.07 19.83 -0.40
N GLY A 100 -1.16 20.56 0.27
CA GLY A 100 0.29 20.32 0.20
C GLY A 100 0.97 20.03 1.54
N HIS A 101 0.22 19.82 2.63
CA HIS A 101 0.79 19.76 3.98
C HIS A 101 1.82 18.64 4.16
N CYS A 102 1.51 17.43 3.72
CA CYS A 102 2.43 16.28 3.83
C CYS A 102 3.71 16.47 3.01
N MET A 103 3.60 17.08 1.82
CA MET A 103 4.74 17.40 0.96
C MET A 103 5.65 18.44 1.61
N LYS A 104 5.07 19.50 2.19
CA LYS A 104 5.82 20.56 2.90
C LYS A 104 6.48 20.05 4.19
N ALA A 105 5.83 19.16 4.92
CA ALA A 105 6.36 18.58 6.16
C ALA A 105 7.45 17.53 5.92
N CYS A 106 7.48 16.88 4.74
CA CYS A 106 8.45 15.83 4.44
C CYS A 106 9.83 16.42 4.09
N GLN A 107 10.74 16.46 5.06
CA GLN A 107 12.12 16.94 4.86
C GLN A 107 12.88 16.17 3.77
N ARG A 108 12.60 14.88 3.60
CA ARG A 108 13.23 14.01 2.59
C ARG A 108 12.63 14.15 1.19
N LYS A 109 11.55 14.94 1.03
CA LYS A 109 10.81 15.09 -0.24
C LYS A 109 10.44 13.74 -0.85
N ALA A 110 9.94 12.85 -0.01
CA ALA A 110 9.53 11.50 -0.39
C ALA A 110 8.10 11.45 -0.94
N VAL A 111 7.24 12.41 -0.60
CA VAL A 111 5.86 12.48 -1.10
C VAL A 111 5.85 12.90 -2.57
N ASP A 112 5.20 12.12 -3.41
CA ASP A 112 5.14 12.31 -4.86
C ASP A 112 3.75 11.89 -5.38
N PHE A 113 2.91 12.87 -5.73
CA PHE A 113 1.54 12.63 -6.22
C PHE A 113 1.48 12.25 -7.71
N ASP A 114 2.58 12.40 -8.43
CA ASP A 114 2.68 12.11 -9.86
C ASP A 114 3.07 10.64 -10.13
N MET A 115 3.30 9.86 -9.06
CA MET A 115 3.54 8.43 -9.17
C MET A 115 2.39 7.72 -9.88
N ALA A 116 2.70 7.05 -11.00
CA ALA A 116 1.75 6.24 -11.76
C ALA A 116 1.84 4.75 -11.40
N PRO A 117 0.75 3.98 -11.59
CA PRO A 117 0.80 2.51 -11.53
C PRO A 117 1.81 1.93 -12.51
N GLN A 118 2.48 0.85 -12.12
CA GLN A 118 3.49 0.18 -12.95
C GLN A 118 3.17 -1.31 -13.11
N ASP A 119 3.03 -1.76 -14.35
CA ASP A 119 2.81 -3.17 -14.66
C ASP A 119 4.14 -3.88 -14.89
N ARG A 120 4.36 -4.99 -14.19
CA ARG A 120 5.55 -5.85 -14.30
C ARG A 120 5.15 -7.22 -14.79
N LYS A 121 5.83 -7.71 -15.83
CA LYS A 121 5.70 -9.10 -16.30
C LYS A 121 6.73 -9.98 -15.63
N LEU A 122 6.29 -10.99 -14.90
CA LEU A 122 7.11 -11.96 -14.20
C LEU A 122 6.94 -13.33 -14.86
N ARG A 123 8.06 -13.99 -15.18
CA ARG A 123 8.06 -15.37 -15.66
C ARG A 123 8.26 -16.28 -14.46
N VAL A 124 7.30 -17.16 -14.19
CA VAL A 124 7.31 -18.04 -13.02
C VAL A 124 6.96 -19.48 -13.41
N GLY A 125 7.52 -20.44 -12.68
CA GLY A 125 7.27 -21.87 -12.91
C GLY A 125 6.07 -22.43 -12.16
N SER A 126 5.75 -21.84 -11.01
CA SER A 126 4.65 -22.24 -10.14
C SER A 126 4.01 -21.00 -9.50
N VAL A 127 2.76 -21.16 -9.08
CA VAL A 127 1.97 -20.13 -8.38
C VAL A 127 1.36 -20.76 -7.14
N VAL A 128 1.49 -20.09 -6.01
CA VAL A 128 0.87 -20.49 -4.73
C VAL A 128 -0.10 -19.39 -4.31
N ILE A 129 -1.36 -19.77 -4.05
CA ILE A 129 -2.40 -18.82 -3.63
C ILE A 129 -2.51 -18.86 -2.11
N ALA A 130 -2.37 -17.69 -1.50
CA ALA A 130 -2.47 -17.49 -0.05
C ALA A 130 -3.14 -16.14 0.28
N SER A 131 -4.30 -15.88 -0.33
CA SER A 131 -5.03 -14.60 -0.22
C SER A 131 -5.71 -14.36 1.13
N GLY A 132 -5.76 -15.36 2.02
CA GLY A 132 -6.39 -15.24 3.34
C GLY A 132 -7.91 -15.36 3.30
N PHE A 133 -8.58 -14.69 4.23
CA PHE A 133 -10.03 -14.68 4.44
C PHE A 133 -10.48 -13.34 5.05
N ASP A 134 -11.78 -13.04 4.95
CA ASP A 134 -12.40 -11.89 5.60
C ASP A 134 -13.26 -12.32 6.81
N PRO A 135 -13.34 -11.52 7.89
CA PRO A 135 -14.28 -11.77 8.97
C PRO A 135 -15.74 -11.74 8.49
N PHE A 136 -16.58 -12.56 9.11
CA PHE A 136 -18.02 -12.55 8.82
C PHE A 136 -18.68 -11.25 9.31
N ASP A 137 -19.55 -10.66 8.47
CA ASP A 137 -20.36 -9.49 8.84
C ASP A 137 -21.55 -9.90 9.73
N ALA A 138 -21.41 -9.67 11.03
CA ALA A 138 -22.42 -10.01 12.02
C ALA A 138 -23.73 -9.22 11.87
N SER A 139 -23.78 -8.13 11.10
CA SER A 139 -25.02 -7.39 10.84
C SER A 139 -26.05 -8.22 10.05
N LEU A 140 -25.59 -9.23 9.31
CA LEU A 140 -26.42 -10.14 8.53
C LEU A 140 -27.23 -11.13 9.39
N LEU A 141 -26.87 -11.33 10.67
CA LEU A 141 -27.56 -12.27 11.56
C LEU A 141 -28.92 -11.76 12.04
N GLY A 142 -29.25 -10.49 11.79
CA GLY A 142 -30.45 -9.87 12.31
C GLY A 142 -30.39 -9.67 13.82
N ARG A 143 -30.73 -8.47 14.28
CA ARG A 143 -31.12 -8.23 15.67
C ARG A 143 -32.57 -7.82 15.69
#